data_AF-A0A970V2Z7-F1
#
_entry.id   AF-A0A970V2Z7-F1
#
_cell.length_a   1.000
_cell.length_b   1.000
_cell.length_c   1.000
_cell.angle_alpha   90.00
_cell.angle_beta   90.00
_cell.angle_gamma   90.00
#
_symmetry.space_group_name_H-M   'P 1'
#
loop_
_entity.id
_entity.type
_entity.pdbx_description
1 polymer ?
#
loop_
_entity_poly.entity_id
_entity_poly.type
_entity_poly.pdbx_seq_one_letter_code
_entity_poly.pdbx_strand_id
1 'polypeptide(L)'
;MSRITSVLLTILVLLGAMGVQAEVPPVLTLHLAPYFAAGPVIDGKLDDAAWRTAPENSTFYKYWTTAAEATPLRTAFRLGYDAKGLFLGANMYEKEPDKIKATIAQRQDPRLWTDDCAEIYVDSAGSGTGYRKFTINALGTTQTLYRMDMANSDPTWAPEGWQAAAVRDAEGWTFEMYIPWEILGRPAEAGDLWKLCFVRFSWSSGGWAGGGLVTSALGGNYNNPDRFGWLLFLPRDAGGDTNALAQTIAERVPGDWLVSLPEAVVMKSSGEVKATSMKDLVASLRTEVQAELEDCRQLSEGDSVAATGLDAVDKELAGVPAQVADAVGFQLAMGTLAKISSKIEDIRYTHMLTALLAAG
;
A
#
# COMPACT_ATOMS: atom_id res chain seq x y z
N MET A 1 34.57 -15.01 45.29
CA MET A 1 34.35 -13.70 44.64
C MET A 1 34.69 -13.67 43.15
N SER A 2 35.46 -14.59 42.56
CA SER A 2 35.77 -14.56 41.11
C SER A 2 34.75 -15.23 40.17
N ARG A 3 33.77 -16.00 40.69
CA ARG A 3 32.73 -16.64 39.84
C ARG A 3 31.54 -15.74 39.52
N ILE A 4 31.26 -14.74 40.37
CA ILE A 4 30.16 -13.78 40.17
C ILE A 4 30.56 -12.74 39.10
N THR A 5 31.84 -12.40 39.02
CA THR A 5 32.39 -11.47 38.02
C THR A 5 32.38 -12.03 36.60
N SER A 6 32.53 -13.35 36.40
CA SER A 6 32.41 -13.96 35.07
C SER A 6 30.97 -14.03 34.57
N VAL A 7 29.99 -14.30 35.43
CA VAL A 7 28.56 -14.34 35.02
C VAL A 7 28.05 -12.94 34.66
N LEU A 8 28.48 -11.90 35.39
CA LEU A 8 28.15 -10.51 35.08
C LEU A 8 28.84 -9.99 33.81
N LEU A 9 30.05 -10.47 33.48
CA LEU A 9 30.73 -10.11 32.22
C LEU A 9 30.10 -10.80 31.01
N THR A 10 29.61 -12.03 31.15
CA THR A 10 28.86 -12.73 30.09
C THR A 10 27.50 -12.06 29.82
N ILE A 11 26.79 -11.60 30.86
CA ILE A 11 25.54 -10.84 30.71
C ILE A 11 25.78 -9.46 30.06
N LEU A 12 26.90 -8.78 30.37
CA LEU A 12 27.21 -7.47 29.76
C LEU A 12 27.62 -7.56 28.29
N VAL A 13 28.26 -8.67 27.87
CA VAL A 13 28.58 -8.92 26.45
C VAL A 13 27.32 -9.31 25.66
N LEU A 14 26.35 -9.99 26.28
CA LEU A 14 25.06 -10.32 25.66
C LEU A 14 24.13 -9.11 25.47
N LEU A 15 24.30 -8.04 26.26
CA LEU A 15 23.58 -6.77 26.07
C LEU A 15 24.24 -5.84 25.03
N GLY A 16 25.50 -6.10 24.65
CA GLY A 16 26.26 -5.28 23.71
C GLY A 16 26.00 -5.54 22.22
N ALA A 17 25.21 -6.57 21.89
CA ALA A 17 24.85 -6.94 20.53
C ALA A 17 23.34 -6.81 20.25
N MET A 18 22.63 -5.94 20.98
CA MET A 18 21.43 -5.34 20.41
C MET A 18 21.88 -4.36 19.34
N GLY A 19 22.29 -4.90 18.19
CA GLY A 19 22.32 -4.14 16.96
C GLY A 19 20.95 -3.47 16.86
N VAL A 20 20.93 -2.15 16.81
CA VAL A 20 19.76 -1.43 16.30
C VAL A 20 19.71 -1.82 14.83
N GLN A 21 19.09 -2.98 14.54
CA GLN A 21 18.79 -3.38 13.18
C GLN A 21 17.87 -2.28 12.66
N ALA A 22 18.30 -1.59 11.60
CA ALA A 22 17.44 -0.63 10.94
C ALA A 22 16.23 -1.41 10.41
N GLU A 23 15.13 -1.39 11.15
CA GLU A 23 13.86 -1.95 10.70
C GLU A 23 13.57 -1.28 9.36
N VAL A 24 13.43 -2.09 8.29
CA VAL A 24 13.12 -1.57 6.96
C VAL A 24 11.94 -0.62 7.10
N PRO A 25 12.09 0.67 6.76
CA PRO A 25 11.03 1.63 6.97
C PRO A 25 9.74 1.19 6.28
N PRO A 26 8.57 1.46 6.88
CA PRO A 26 7.30 1.06 6.31
C PRO A 26 7.16 1.63 4.89
N VAL A 27 6.71 0.80 3.96
CA VAL A 27 6.51 1.26 2.60
C VAL A 27 5.18 2.00 2.49
N LEU A 28 5.26 3.25 2.06
CA LEU A 28 4.13 4.08 1.71
C LEU A 28 3.56 3.64 0.36
N THR A 29 2.24 3.54 0.33
CA THR A 29 1.50 3.59 -0.94
C THR A 29 1.45 5.05 -1.39
N LEU A 30 1.86 5.33 -2.62
CA LEU A 30 1.80 6.66 -3.22
C LEU A 30 1.04 6.60 -4.55
N HIS A 31 0.12 7.54 -4.72
CA HIS A 31 -0.64 7.78 -5.93
C HIS A 31 -0.30 9.17 -6.46
N LEU A 32 -0.05 9.27 -7.76
CA LEU A 32 0.30 10.53 -8.41
C LEU A 32 -0.91 11.07 -9.20
N ALA A 33 -1.25 12.33 -8.99
CA ALA A 33 -2.25 13.04 -9.78
C ALA A 33 -1.58 14.19 -10.56
N PRO A 34 -1.29 14.02 -11.85
CA PRO A 34 -0.84 15.11 -12.70
C PRO A 34 -1.95 16.13 -12.99
N TYR A 35 -1.53 17.35 -13.32
CA TYR A 35 -2.44 18.37 -13.80
C TYR A 35 -2.90 18.10 -15.24
N PHE A 36 -4.20 18.13 -15.47
CA PHE A 36 -4.82 18.00 -16.78
C PHE A 36 -5.09 19.38 -17.38
N ALA A 37 -4.44 19.64 -18.52
CA ALA A 37 -4.70 20.88 -19.29
C ALA A 37 -6.14 20.94 -19.82
N ALA A 38 -6.73 19.78 -20.10
CA ALA A 38 -8.14 19.59 -20.39
C ALA A 38 -8.62 18.34 -19.67
N GLY A 39 -9.66 18.47 -18.84
CA GLY A 39 -10.26 17.33 -18.14
C GLY A 39 -10.97 16.38 -19.11
N PRO A 40 -11.01 15.07 -18.79
CA PRO A 40 -11.74 14.07 -19.56
C PRO A 40 -13.25 14.27 -19.52
N VAL A 41 -13.96 13.73 -20.50
CA VAL A 41 -15.43 13.65 -20.51
C VAL A 41 -15.83 12.45 -19.67
N ILE A 42 -16.70 12.65 -18.68
CA ILE A 42 -17.13 11.57 -17.78
C ILE A 42 -18.22 10.75 -18.47
N ASP A 43 -17.83 9.82 -19.33
CA ASP A 43 -18.74 8.90 -20.04
C ASP A 43 -18.47 7.42 -19.73
N GLY A 44 -17.45 7.15 -18.92
CA GLY A 44 -17.04 5.83 -18.45
C GLY A 44 -15.99 5.19 -19.36
N LYS A 45 -15.53 5.85 -20.43
CA LYS A 45 -14.52 5.33 -21.35
C LYS A 45 -13.18 6.03 -21.13
N LEU A 46 -12.12 5.24 -20.89
CA LEU A 46 -10.78 5.78 -20.67
C LEU A 46 -10.02 6.08 -21.98
N ASP A 47 -10.68 6.64 -22.99
CA ASP A 47 -10.09 6.90 -24.31
C ASP A 47 -9.59 8.35 -24.50
N ASP A 48 -9.99 9.26 -23.62
CA ASP A 48 -9.53 10.64 -23.55
C ASP A 48 -8.00 10.78 -23.43
N ALA A 49 -7.46 11.83 -24.06
CA ALA A 49 -6.02 12.07 -24.10
C ALA A 49 -5.40 12.29 -22.70
N ALA A 50 -6.17 12.85 -21.76
CA ALA A 50 -5.71 13.11 -20.39
C ALA A 50 -5.25 11.82 -19.70
N TRP A 51 -5.98 10.71 -19.85
CA TRP A 51 -5.67 9.44 -19.21
C TRP A 51 -4.36 8.82 -19.69
N ARG A 52 -3.91 9.15 -20.91
CA ARG A 52 -2.65 8.65 -21.45
C ARG A 52 -1.42 9.25 -20.76
N THR A 53 -1.60 10.41 -20.11
CA THR A 53 -0.53 11.11 -19.39
C THR A 53 -0.51 10.79 -17.89
N ALA A 54 -1.59 10.20 -17.37
CA ALA A 54 -1.70 9.84 -15.97
C ALA A 54 -1.00 8.49 -15.68
N PRO A 55 -0.11 8.43 -14.67
CA PRO A 55 0.46 7.17 -14.20
C PRO A 55 -0.63 6.18 -13.80
N GLU A 56 -0.47 4.93 -14.23
CA GLU A 56 -1.38 3.85 -13.86
C GLU A 56 -1.02 3.30 -12.48
N ASN A 57 -2.02 3.21 -11.60
CA ASN A 57 -1.94 2.57 -10.30
C ASN A 57 -2.59 1.19 -10.41
N SER A 58 -1.78 0.14 -10.51
CA SER A 58 -2.24 -1.25 -10.68
C SER A 58 -1.87 -2.17 -9.51
N THR A 59 -1.27 -1.61 -8.46
CA THR A 59 -0.92 -2.33 -7.23
C THR A 59 -2.13 -2.40 -6.31
N PHE A 60 -2.59 -3.62 -6.03
CA PHE A 60 -3.70 -3.90 -5.13
C PHE A 60 -3.35 -5.05 -4.20
N TYR A 61 -3.88 -4.99 -2.98
CA TYR A 61 -3.70 -5.97 -1.93
C TYR A 61 -5.06 -6.57 -1.55
N LYS A 62 -5.05 -7.75 -0.93
CA LYS A 62 -6.27 -8.29 -0.31
C LYS A 62 -6.77 -7.35 0.78
N TYR A 63 -8.08 -7.13 0.79
CA TYR A 63 -8.73 -6.05 1.56
C TYR A 63 -8.63 -6.16 3.09
N TRP A 64 -8.63 -7.38 3.65
CA TRP A 64 -8.68 -7.62 5.11
C TRP A 64 -7.37 -8.10 5.72
N THR A 65 -6.25 -7.85 5.04
CA THR A 65 -4.93 -8.24 5.53
C THR A 65 -3.96 -7.07 5.47
N THR A 66 -3.03 -7.07 6.42
CA THR A 66 -1.86 -6.19 6.43
C THR A 66 -0.64 -6.87 5.82
N ALA A 67 -0.75 -8.14 5.42
CA ALA A 67 0.26 -8.80 4.62
C ALA A 67 0.15 -8.36 3.17
N ALA A 68 1.27 -8.03 2.54
CA ALA A 68 1.35 -7.65 1.14
C ALA A 68 1.08 -8.84 0.21
N GLU A 69 -0.12 -9.41 0.26
CA GLU A 69 -0.50 -10.57 -0.54
C GLU A 69 -0.98 -10.14 -1.93
N ALA A 70 -0.43 -10.78 -2.96
CA ALA A 70 -0.86 -10.58 -4.33
C ALA A 70 -2.35 -10.94 -4.49
N THR A 71 -3.04 -10.16 -5.32
CA THR A 71 -4.42 -10.44 -5.72
C THR A 71 -4.50 -10.90 -7.18
N PRO A 72 -5.34 -11.90 -7.50
CA PRO A 72 -5.61 -12.26 -8.88
C PRO A 72 -6.53 -11.25 -9.60
N LEU A 73 -7.12 -10.30 -8.86
CA LEU A 73 -8.00 -9.27 -9.42
C LEU A 73 -7.20 -8.15 -10.06
N ARG A 74 -7.00 -8.26 -11.39
CA ARG A 74 -6.41 -7.19 -12.19
C ARG A 74 -7.31 -5.95 -12.10
N THR A 75 -6.77 -4.89 -11.52
CA THR A 75 -7.44 -3.61 -11.34
C THR A 75 -6.41 -2.53 -11.59
N ALA A 76 -6.79 -1.47 -12.30
CA ALA A 76 -5.91 -0.35 -12.57
C ALA A 76 -6.71 0.95 -12.50
N PHE A 77 -6.14 1.98 -11.89
CA PHE A 77 -6.77 3.30 -11.88
C PHE A 77 -5.75 4.42 -12.12
N ARG A 78 -6.25 5.54 -12.61
CA ARG A 78 -5.51 6.75 -12.91
C ARG A 78 -6.16 7.91 -12.18
N LEU A 79 -5.34 8.85 -11.77
CA LEU A 79 -5.76 10.10 -11.17
C LEU A 79 -5.27 11.25 -12.01
N GLY A 80 -5.96 12.37 -11.91
CA GLY A 80 -5.50 13.65 -12.42
C GLY A 80 -6.36 14.75 -11.84
N TYR A 81 -5.96 16.00 -12.05
CA TYR A 81 -6.71 17.12 -11.50
C TYR A 81 -6.61 18.34 -12.40
N ASP A 82 -7.58 19.25 -12.31
CA ASP A 82 -7.50 20.54 -12.98
C ASP A 82 -7.88 21.67 -12.01
N ALA A 83 -8.13 22.88 -12.55
CA ALA A 83 -8.54 24.01 -11.73
C ALA A 83 -9.91 23.83 -11.04
N LYS A 84 -10.71 22.84 -11.44
CA LYS A 84 -12.09 22.65 -11.00
C LYS A 84 -12.28 21.42 -10.10
N GLY A 85 -11.55 20.34 -10.33
CA GLY A 85 -11.71 19.14 -9.52
C GLY A 85 -10.69 18.03 -9.74
N LEU A 86 -10.90 16.97 -8.97
CA LEU A 86 -10.19 15.70 -9.06
C LEU A 86 -10.89 14.78 -10.05
N PHE A 87 -10.09 14.09 -10.87
CA PHE A 87 -10.55 13.07 -11.80
C PHE A 87 -9.99 11.71 -11.40
N LEU A 88 -10.82 10.67 -11.54
CA LEU A 88 -10.42 9.28 -11.38
C LEU A 88 -11.00 8.45 -12.53
N GLY A 89 -10.17 7.62 -13.15
CA GLY A 89 -10.58 6.67 -14.18
C GLY A 89 -10.03 5.29 -13.86
N ALA A 90 -10.82 4.22 -14.01
CA ALA A 90 -10.39 2.89 -13.63
C ALA A 90 -10.86 1.78 -14.57
N ASN A 91 -9.98 0.78 -14.73
CA ASN A 91 -10.22 -0.48 -15.42
C ASN A 91 -10.38 -1.60 -14.39
N MET A 92 -11.52 -2.28 -14.46
CA MET A 92 -11.94 -3.33 -13.53
C MET A 92 -12.05 -4.65 -14.30
N TYR A 93 -10.91 -5.29 -14.55
CA TYR A 93 -10.87 -6.53 -15.33
C TYR A 93 -11.54 -7.68 -14.56
N GLU A 94 -12.37 -8.46 -15.23
CA GLU A 94 -13.09 -9.61 -14.69
C GLU A 94 -12.77 -10.86 -15.51
N LYS A 95 -12.55 -12.01 -14.85
CA LYS A 95 -12.33 -13.27 -15.57
C LYS A 95 -13.59 -13.79 -16.24
N GLU A 96 -14.74 -13.46 -15.67
CA GLU A 96 -16.05 -13.86 -16.18
C GLU A 96 -16.97 -12.61 -16.24
N PRO A 97 -16.77 -11.70 -17.22
CA PRO A 97 -17.50 -10.43 -17.29
C PRO A 97 -19.03 -10.58 -17.31
N ASP A 98 -19.55 -11.67 -17.87
CA ASP A 98 -20.99 -11.98 -17.89
C ASP A 98 -21.57 -12.24 -16.48
N LYS A 99 -20.72 -12.52 -15.49
CA LYS A 99 -21.13 -12.71 -14.09
C LYS A 99 -21.12 -11.41 -13.29
N ILE A 100 -20.74 -10.28 -13.89
CA ILE A 100 -20.68 -9.00 -13.18
C ILE A 100 -22.03 -8.72 -12.51
N LYS A 101 -21.99 -8.68 -11.18
CA LYS A 101 -23.18 -8.42 -10.37
C LYS A 101 -23.39 -6.92 -10.30
N ALA A 102 -24.42 -6.41 -10.96
CA ALA A 102 -24.91 -5.07 -10.64
C ALA A 102 -26.41 -5.00 -10.80
N THR A 103 -27.08 -5.02 -9.64
CA THR A 103 -28.54 -5.12 -9.48
C THR A 103 -29.13 -3.91 -8.78
N ILE A 104 -28.30 -3.16 -8.03
CA ILE A 104 -28.69 -1.95 -7.34
C ILE A 104 -28.65 -0.80 -8.36
N ALA A 105 -29.82 -0.34 -8.78
CA ALA A 105 -29.99 0.78 -9.72
C ALA A 105 -30.37 2.11 -9.04
N GLN A 106 -30.72 2.07 -7.75
CA GLN A 106 -31.15 3.24 -7.00
C GLN A 106 -29.94 3.99 -6.44
N ARG A 107 -29.79 5.27 -6.85
CA ARG A 107 -28.78 6.18 -6.29
C ARG A 107 -28.96 6.31 -4.77
N GLN A 108 -27.84 6.34 -4.04
CA GLN A 108 -27.76 6.35 -2.57
C GLN A 108 -28.37 5.13 -1.86
N ASP A 109 -28.61 4.01 -2.55
CA ASP A 109 -29.01 2.78 -1.84
C ASP A 109 -27.86 2.29 -0.94
N PRO A 110 -28.08 2.09 0.38
CA PRO A 110 -27.04 1.65 1.32
C PRO A 110 -26.46 0.27 0.99
N ARG A 111 -27.12 -0.53 0.14
CA ARG A 111 -26.73 -1.90 -0.23
C ARG A 111 -25.87 -1.95 -1.50
N LEU A 112 -25.48 -0.82 -2.08
CA LEU A 112 -24.68 -0.76 -3.31
C LEU A 112 -23.39 -1.59 -3.21
N TRP A 113 -22.79 -1.69 -2.03
CA TRP A 113 -21.61 -2.54 -1.76
C TRP A 113 -21.83 -4.04 -1.98
N THR A 114 -23.09 -4.49 -2.11
CA THR A 114 -23.40 -5.90 -2.41
C THR A 114 -23.32 -6.23 -3.90
N ASP A 115 -23.15 -5.23 -4.76
CA ASP A 115 -22.82 -5.39 -6.18
C ASP A 115 -21.30 -5.34 -6.39
N ASP A 116 -20.85 -5.72 -7.58
CA ASP A 116 -19.51 -5.40 -8.06
C ASP A 116 -19.38 -3.87 -8.14
N CYS A 117 -18.54 -3.31 -7.27
CA CYS A 117 -18.41 -1.88 -7.10
C CYS A 117 -16.99 -1.45 -6.75
N ALA A 118 -16.73 -0.17 -6.98
CA ALA A 118 -15.55 0.54 -6.49
C ALA A 118 -15.98 1.53 -5.41
N GLU A 119 -15.19 1.62 -4.34
CA GLU A 119 -15.30 2.63 -3.29
C GLU A 119 -14.02 3.45 -3.24
N ILE A 120 -14.15 4.75 -3.43
CA ILE A 120 -13.06 5.71 -3.44
C ILE A 120 -13.15 6.55 -2.18
N TYR A 121 -12.12 6.49 -1.36
CA TYR A 121 -12.00 7.23 -0.12
C TYR A 121 -11.01 8.37 -0.31
N VAL A 122 -11.44 9.60 -0.05
CA VAL A 122 -10.60 10.80 -0.19
C VAL A 122 -10.57 11.56 1.14
N ASP A 123 -9.37 11.66 1.71
CA ASP A 123 -9.07 12.46 2.89
C ASP A 123 -8.19 13.65 2.47
N SER A 124 -8.84 14.79 2.22
CA SER A 124 -8.19 16.03 1.80
C SER A 124 -7.43 16.75 2.92
N ALA A 125 -7.60 16.31 4.19
CA ALA A 125 -6.82 16.80 5.31
C ALA A 125 -5.55 15.97 5.54
N GLY A 126 -5.51 14.74 5.03
CA GLY A 126 -4.42 13.79 5.26
C GLY A 126 -4.33 13.33 6.72
N SER A 127 -5.39 13.51 7.51
CA SER A 127 -5.39 13.23 8.95
C SER A 127 -5.40 11.75 9.27
N GLY A 128 -5.87 10.91 8.34
CA GLY A 128 -6.05 9.48 8.57
C GLY A 128 -7.20 9.16 9.52
N THR A 129 -8.19 10.05 9.65
CA THR A 129 -9.34 9.87 10.56
C THR A 129 -10.69 10.17 9.90
N GLY A 130 -10.75 11.20 9.06
CA GLY A 130 -11.93 11.56 8.27
C GLY A 130 -11.71 11.32 6.78
N TYR A 131 -12.79 11.13 6.02
CA TYR A 131 -12.76 10.99 4.57
C TYR A 131 -14.15 11.20 3.95
N ARG A 132 -14.17 11.49 2.65
CA ARG A 132 -15.37 11.38 1.81
C ARG A 132 -15.29 10.12 0.98
N LYS A 133 -16.37 9.34 0.98
CA LYS A 133 -16.49 8.10 0.21
C LYS A 133 -17.37 8.34 -1.01
N PHE A 134 -16.92 7.86 -2.16
CA PHE A 134 -17.67 7.82 -3.40
C PHE A 134 -17.70 6.38 -3.91
N THR A 135 -18.88 5.82 -4.04
CA THR A 135 -19.08 4.44 -4.51
C THR A 135 -19.76 4.45 -5.87
N ILE A 136 -19.34 3.56 -6.76
CA ILE A 136 -19.95 3.32 -8.07
C ILE A 136 -19.97 1.81 -8.37
N ASN A 137 -21.09 1.29 -8.87
CA ASN A 137 -21.17 -0.08 -9.40
C ASN A 137 -21.04 -0.11 -10.93
N ALA A 138 -21.00 -1.31 -11.51
CA ALA A 138 -20.93 -1.51 -12.96
C ALA A 138 -22.20 -1.09 -13.75
N LEU A 139 -23.22 -0.50 -13.12
CA LEU A 139 -24.34 0.19 -13.78
C LEU A 139 -24.14 1.72 -13.83
N GLY A 140 -23.10 2.25 -13.19
CA GLY A 140 -22.96 3.69 -12.95
C GLY A 140 -23.84 4.20 -11.81
N THR A 141 -24.44 3.31 -11.01
CA THR A 141 -25.22 3.72 -9.83
C THR A 141 -24.27 4.13 -8.72
N THR A 142 -24.59 5.23 -8.05
CA THR A 142 -23.69 5.88 -7.10
C THR A 142 -24.23 5.96 -5.68
N GLN A 143 -23.32 5.96 -4.70
CA GLN A 143 -23.57 6.26 -3.29
C GLN A 143 -22.42 7.14 -2.77
N THR A 144 -22.70 8.00 -1.81
CA THR A 144 -21.67 8.77 -1.09
C THR A 144 -21.86 8.68 0.41
N LEU A 145 -20.78 8.92 1.16
CA LEU A 145 -20.80 9.01 2.60
C LEU A 145 -19.72 10.00 3.04
N TYR A 146 -19.99 10.78 4.08
CA TYR A 146 -18.97 11.62 4.70
C TYR A 146 -18.63 11.09 6.08
N ARG A 147 -17.36 10.74 6.32
CA ARG A 147 -16.83 10.47 7.65
C ARG A 147 -16.01 11.67 8.09
N MET A 148 -16.42 12.33 9.17
CA MET A 148 -15.72 13.51 9.68
C MET A 148 -14.52 13.12 10.54
N ASP A 149 -14.67 12.05 11.31
CA ASP A 149 -13.64 11.51 12.18
C ASP A 149 -13.94 10.03 12.55
N MET A 150 -13.21 9.48 13.53
CA MET A 150 -13.38 8.09 13.93
C MET A 150 -14.75 7.76 14.53
N ALA A 151 -15.46 8.73 15.10
CA ALA A 151 -16.76 8.59 15.76
C ALA A 151 -17.94 9.14 14.94
N ASN A 152 -17.71 10.13 14.08
CA ASN A 152 -18.75 10.87 13.37
C ASN A 152 -18.78 10.53 11.88
N SER A 153 -19.93 10.05 11.41
CA SER A 153 -20.21 9.80 9.99
C SER A 153 -21.64 10.16 9.60
N ASP A 154 -21.81 10.63 8.38
CA ASP A 154 -23.08 10.94 7.73
C ASP A 154 -23.21 10.05 6.48
N PRO A 155 -23.93 8.91 6.59
CA PRO A 155 -24.21 8.04 5.46
C PRO A 155 -25.26 8.60 4.49
N THR A 156 -25.91 9.72 4.83
CA THR A 156 -26.92 10.37 4.01
C THR A 156 -26.36 11.54 3.19
N TRP A 157 -25.09 11.91 3.41
CA TRP A 157 -24.41 12.95 2.68
C TRP A 157 -24.39 12.64 1.16
N ALA A 158 -25.13 13.44 0.39
CA ALA A 158 -25.35 13.26 -1.04
C ALA A 158 -25.13 14.58 -1.80
N PRO A 159 -23.87 15.01 -1.99
CA PRO A 159 -23.57 16.27 -2.65
C PRO A 159 -23.97 16.24 -4.13
N GLU A 160 -24.27 17.42 -4.67
CA GLU A 160 -24.53 17.63 -6.10
C GLU A 160 -23.28 18.19 -6.81
N GLY A 161 -23.25 18.12 -8.14
CA GLY A 161 -22.20 18.72 -8.96
C GLY A 161 -21.01 17.83 -9.32
N TRP A 162 -20.87 16.65 -8.70
CA TRP A 162 -19.94 15.61 -9.15
C TRP A 162 -20.55 14.73 -10.23
N GLN A 163 -19.70 14.05 -11.00
CA GLN A 163 -20.11 13.19 -12.11
C GLN A 163 -19.46 11.81 -11.98
N ALA A 164 -20.16 10.77 -12.39
CA ALA A 164 -19.58 9.45 -12.57
C ALA A 164 -20.35 8.67 -13.64
N ALA A 165 -19.63 7.87 -14.40
CA ALA A 165 -20.19 7.02 -15.46
C ALA A 165 -19.41 5.71 -15.51
N ALA A 166 -20.10 4.61 -15.85
CA ALA A 166 -19.49 3.29 -15.99
C ALA A 166 -19.96 2.61 -17.27
N VAL A 167 -19.06 1.84 -17.88
CA VAL A 167 -19.32 1.05 -19.08
C VAL A 167 -18.84 -0.37 -18.83
N ARG A 168 -19.55 -1.36 -19.38
CA ARG A 168 -19.09 -2.76 -19.39
C ARG A 168 -18.61 -3.14 -20.77
N ASP A 169 -17.62 -4.01 -20.81
CA ASP A 169 -17.07 -4.56 -22.04
C ASP A 169 -16.73 -6.04 -21.87
N ALA A 170 -16.05 -6.61 -22.86
CA ALA A 170 -15.66 -8.01 -22.88
C ALA A 170 -14.51 -8.35 -21.94
N GLU A 171 -13.84 -7.37 -21.33
CA GLU A 171 -12.74 -7.56 -20.38
C GLU A 171 -13.18 -7.31 -18.93
N GLY A 172 -14.29 -6.61 -18.72
CA GLY A 172 -14.90 -6.35 -17.42
C GLY A 172 -15.75 -5.09 -17.44
N TRP A 173 -15.35 -4.08 -16.67
CA TRP A 173 -15.98 -2.78 -16.68
C TRP A 173 -15.00 -1.65 -16.40
N THR A 174 -15.34 -0.46 -16.86
CA THR A 174 -14.60 0.77 -16.64
C THR A 174 -15.49 1.80 -15.99
N PHE A 175 -14.89 2.76 -15.29
CA PHE A 175 -15.63 3.95 -14.86
C PHE A 175 -14.73 5.17 -14.83
N GLU A 176 -15.39 6.32 -14.88
CA GLU A 176 -14.80 7.63 -14.69
C GLU A 176 -15.57 8.41 -13.62
N MET A 177 -14.87 9.29 -12.93
CA MET A 177 -15.41 10.16 -11.89
C MET A 177 -14.76 11.53 -11.94
N TYR A 178 -15.57 12.57 -11.78
CA TYR A 178 -15.14 13.94 -11.55
C TYR A 178 -15.71 14.45 -10.24
N ILE A 179 -14.84 14.96 -9.36
CA ILE A 179 -15.19 15.47 -8.03
C ILE A 179 -14.73 16.93 -7.91
N PRO A 180 -15.65 17.90 -7.91
CA PRO A 180 -15.34 19.30 -7.67
C PRO A 180 -14.63 19.56 -6.33
N TRP A 181 -13.77 20.57 -6.30
CA TRP A 181 -13.02 20.95 -5.10
C TRP A 181 -13.90 21.33 -3.92
N GLU A 182 -15.05 21.96 -4.16
CA GLU A 182 -16.00 22.37 -3.12
C GLU A 182 -16.54 21.16 -2.35
N ILE A 183 -16.73 20.04 -3.04
CA ILE A 183 -17.18 18.79 -2.43
C ILE A 183 -16.10 18.24 -1.50
N LEU A 184 -14.82 18.38 -1.86
CA LEU A 184 -13.66 17.92 -1.06
C LEU A 184 -13.25 18.94 0.02
N GLY A 185 -13.89 20.11 0.06
CA GLY A 185 -13.72 21.14 1.08
C GLY A 185 -12.52 22.06 0.88
N ARG A 186 -11.63 21.77 -0.07
CA ARG A 186 -10.52 22.64 -0.50
C ARG A 186 -10.05 22.26 -1.90
N PRO A 187 -9.58 23.23 -2.71
CA PRO A 187 -8.81 22.91 -3.90
C PRO A 187 -7.48 22.26 -3.52
N ALA A 188 -6.96 21.43 -4.41
CA ALA A 188 -5.60 20.93 -4.32
C ALA A 188 -4.64 21.90 -5.02
N GLU A 189 -3.48 22.11 -4.42
CA GLU A 189 -2.37 22.82 -5.02
C GLU A 189 -1.24 21.85 -5.41
N ALA A 190 -0.38 22.25 -6.33
CA ALA A 190 0.79 21.46 -6.66
C ALA A 190 1.67 21.20 -5.42
N GLY A 191 2.04 19.94 -5.21
CA GLY A 191 2.78 19.47 -4.05
C GLY A 191 1.90 19.04 -2.88
N ASP A 192 0.59 19.32 -2.87
CA ASP A 192 -0.32 18.87 -1.82
C ASP A 192 -0.24 17.34 -1.63
N LEU A 193 -0.32 16.93 -0.36
CA LEU A 193 -0.38 15.54 0.05
C LEU A 193 -1.69 15.28 0.77
N TRP A 194 -2.54 14.49 0.13
CA TRP A 194 -3.78 13.99 0.69
C TRP A 194 -3.67 12.50 0.93
N LYS A 195 -4.70 11.91 1.52
CA LYS A 195 -4.83 10.46 1.60
C LYS A 195 -5.93 9.97 0.66
N LEU A 196 -5.66 8.86 -0.03
CA LEU A 196 -6.61 8.20 -0.94
C LEU A 196 -6.53 6.69 -0.78
N CYS A 197 -7.69 6.04 -0.83
CA CYS A 197 -7.77 4.59 -0.93
C CYS A 197 -8.83 4.21 -1.97
N PHE A 198 -8.45 3.32 -2.88
CA PHE A 198 -9.36 2.66 -3.80
C PHE A 198 -9.64 1.28 -3.25
N VAL A 199 -10.91 0.95 -3.07
CA VAL A 199 -11.35 -0.40 -2.74
C VAL A 199 -12.25 -0.95 -3.84
N ARG A 200 -12.02 -2.19 -4.26
CA ARG A 200 -12.86 -2.91 -5.23
C ARG A 200 -13.53 -4.07 -4.53
N PHE A 201 -14.84 -4.17 -4.69
CA PHE A 201 -15.62 -5.35 -4.33
C PHE A 201 -16.02 -6.04 -5.65
N SER A 202 -15.59 -7.29 -5.83
CA SER A 202 -15.95 -8.16 -6.95
C SER A 202 -16.58 -9.43 -6.37
N TRP A 203 -17.89 -9.38 -6.23
CA TRP A 203 -18.74 -10.51 -5.87
C TRP A 203 -18.82 -11.56 -6.97
N SER A 204 -18.72 -11.13 -8.24
CA SER A 204 -18.59 -12.04 -9.38
C SER A 204 -17.31 -12.88 -9.30
N SER A 205 -16.25 -12.37 -8.68
CA SER A 205 -15.01 -13.10 -8.40
C SER A 205 -14.93 -13.67 -6.97
N GLY A 206 -16.06 -14.14 -6.44
CA GLY A 206 -16.12 -14.90 -5.19
C GLY A 206 -16.24 -14.06 -3.91
N GLY A 207 -16.31 -12.73 -4.02
CA GLY A 207 -16.58 -11.83 -2.90
C GLY A 207 -15.66 -12.05 -1.69
N TRP A 208 -16.22 -12.01 -0.49
CA TRP A 208 -15.44 -12.07 0.75
C TRP A 208 -14.65 -13.38 0.92
N ALA A 209 -15.29 -14.52 0.64
CA ALA A 209 -14.68 -15.83 0.83
C ALA A 209 -13.71 -16.20 -0.32
N GLY A 210 -13.91 -15.63 -1.51
CA GLY A 210 -13.14 -15.96 -2.72
C GLY A 210 -11.97 -15.03 -3.02
N GLY A 211 -11.69 -14.03 -2.17
CA GLY A 211 -10.65 -13.04 -2.44
C GLY A 211 -11.07 -11.95 -3.44
N GLY A 212 -12.38 -11.76 -3.61
CA GLY A 212 -12.98 -10.77 -4.49
C GLY A 212 -12.90 -9.32 -3.99
N LEU A 213 -12.29 -9.07 -2.83
CA LEU A 213 -12.17 -7.72 -2.25
C LEU A 213 -10.70 -7.31 -2.18
N VAL A 214 -10.38 -6.15 -2.77
CA VAL A 214 -9.02 -5.61 -2.83
C VAL A 214 -8.95 -4.13 -2.51
N THR A 215 -7.78 -3.66 -2.11
CA THR A 215 -7.47 -2.28 -1.74
C THR A 215 -6.18 -1.79 -2.40
N SER A 216 -6.11 -0.52 -2.79
CA SER A 216 -4.90 0.08 -3.33
C SER A 216 -3.82 0.36 -2.28
N ALA A 217 -4.19 0.35 -1.00
CA ALA A 217 -3.27 0.64 0.11
C ALA A 217 -3.28 -0.50 1.13
N LEU A 218 -2.10 -0.97 1.52
CA LEU A 218 -1.95 -2.15 2.38
C LEU A 218 -2.65 -1.97 3.74
N GLY A 219 -3.66 -2.79 4.01
CA GLY A 219 -4.51 -2.69 5.21
C GLY A 219 -5.49 -1.49 5.22
N GLY A 220 -5.53 -0.71 4.14
CA GLY A 220 -6.43 0.43 3.96
C GLY A 220 -7.85 -0.02 3.60
N ASN A 221 -8.83 0.43 4.38
CA ASN A 221 -10.25 0.12 4.20
C ASN A 221 -11.12 1.15 4.96
N TYR A 222 -12.46 1.04 4.89
CA TYR A 222 -13.35 2.02 5.55
C TYR A 222 -13.12 2.20 7.05
N ASN A 223 -12.56 1.20 7.75
CA ASN A 223 -12.26 1.25 9.19
C ASN A 223 -10.87 1.83 9.49
N ASN A 224 -9.93 1.76 8.55
CA ASN A 224 -8.53 2.09 8.77
C ASN A 224 -8.06 3.25 7.85
N PRO A 225 -8.62 4.46 7.97
CA PRO A 225 -8.23 5.60 7.14
C PRO A 225 -6.78 6.06 7.38
N ASP A 226 -6.19 5.72 8.52
CA ASP A 226 -4.77 5.93 8.79
C ASP A 226 -3.87 5.16 7.81
N ARG A 227 -4.35 4.02 7.29
CA ARG A 227 -3.67 3.14 6.32
C ARG A 227 -3.90 3.50 4.86
N PHE A 228 -4.64 4.57 4.56
CA PHE A 228 -4.80 5.03 3.18
C PHE A 228 -3.45 5.43 2.58
N GLY A 229 -3.32 5.25 1.25
CA GLY A 229 -2.15 5.70 0.52
C GLY A 229 -2.09 7.21 0.44
N TRP A 230 -0.90 7.75 0.21
CA TRP A 230 -0.71 9.17 -0.06
C TRP A 230 -1.09 9.49 -1.50
N LEU A 231 -1.73 10.64 -1.71
CA LEU A 231 -2.04 11.23 -2.99
C LEU A 231 -1.23 12.52 -3.14
N LEU A 232 -0.30 12.54 -4.09
CA LEU A 232 0.52 13.70 -4.41
C LEU A 232 0.04 14.37 -5.69
N PHE A 233 -0.26 15.66 -5.59
CA PHE A 233 -0.67 16.49 -6.73
C PHE A 233 0.58 17.05 -7.42
N LEU A 234 0.79 16.71 -8.69
CA LEU A 234 2.00 17.11 -9.42
C LEU A 234 1.82 18.47 -10.09
N PRO A 235 2.85 19.34 -10.06
CA PRO A 235 2.85 20.56 -10.87
C PRO A 235 2.60 20.29 -12.35
N ARG A 236 2.04 21.28 -13.06
CA ARG A 236 1.74 21.22 -14.49
C ARG A 236 2.91 20.77 -15.37
N ASP A 237 4.13 21.14 -14.98
CA ASP A 237 5.35 20.86 -15.73
C ASP A 237 6.26 19.83 -15.04
N ALA A 238 5.81 19.22 -13.93
CA ALA A 238 6.60 18.26 -13.15
C ALA A 238 6.50 16.84 -13.75
N GLY A 239 6.96 16.70 -14.98
CA GLY A 239 7.31 15.40 -15.53
C GLY A 239 8.52 14.84 -14.78
N GLY A 240 8.30 13.84 -13.92
CA GLY A 240 9.29 12.79 -13.65
C GLY A 240 10.53 13.13 -12.81
N ASP A 241 10.66 14.31 -12.19
CA ASP A 241 11.78 14.54 -11.25
C ASP A 241 11.57 13.81 -9.93
N THR A 242 11.99 12.55 -9.91
CA THR A 242 11.98 11.63 -8.77
C THR A 242 12.59 12.26 -7.51
N ASN A 243 13.63 13.09 -7.62
CA ASN A 243 14.27 13.71 -6.46
C ASN A 243 13.42 14.84 -5.86
N ALA A 244 12.80 15.66 -6.71
CA ALA A 244 11.88 16.70 -6.24
C ALA A 244 10.64 16.09 -5.55
N LEU A 245 10.13 14.97 -6.08
CA LEU A 245 9.04 14.21 -5.45
C LEU A 245 9.46 13.64 -4.10
N ALA A 246 10.64 13.00 -4.05
CA ALA A 246 11.24 12.47 -2.83
C ALA A 246 11.31 13.53 -1.72
N GLN A 247 11.82 14.70 -2.06
CA GLN A 247 11.97 15.81 -1.12
C GLN A 247 10.61 16.34 -0.65
N THR A 248 9.66 16.50 -1.57
CA THR A 248 8.29 16.94 -1.22
C THR A 248 7.63 15.99 -0.21
N ILE A 249 7.81 14.68 -0.40
CA ILE A 249 7.29 13.66 0.53
C ILE A 249 8.04 13.73 1.86
N ALA A 250 9.36 13.90 1.86
CA ALA A 250 10.20 13.96 3.06
C ALA A 250 9.92 15.14 3.98
N GLU A 251 9.57 16.29 3.42
CA GLU A 251 9.24 17.48 4.19
C GLU A 251 7.87 17.36 4.88
N ARG A 252 6.98 16.52 4.36
CA ARG A 252 5.55 16.51 4.74
C ARG A 252 5.10 15.21 5.40
N VAL A 253 5.77 14.09 5.15
CA VAL A 253 5.47 12.80 5.77
C VAL A 253 6.45 12.53 6.92
N PRO A 254 5.98 12.53 8.18
CA PRO A 254 6.83 12.32 9.34
C PRO A 254 7.29 10.85 9.45
N GLY A 255 8.29 10.63 10.30
CA GLY A 255 8.82 9.29 10.57
C GLY A 255 9.71 8.73 9.45
N ASP A 256 10.06 7.47 9.61
CA ASP A 256 10.82 6.69 8.65
C ASP A 256 9.84 6.04 7.68
N TRP A 257 10.20 6.05 6.40
CA TRP A 257 9.37 5.44 5.38
C TRP A 257 10.17 5.11 4.12
N LEU A 258 9.57 4.28 3.28
CA LEU A 258 10.06 3.97 1.95
C LEU A 258 8.93 4.20 0.94
N VAL A 259 9.24 4.67 -0.27
CA VAL A 259 8.26 4.77 -1.36
C VAL A 259 8.87 4.30 -2.67
N SER A 260 8.09 3.55 -3.44
CA SER A 260 8.44 3.19 -4.81
C SER A 260 7.91 4.27 -5.75
N LEU A 261 8.82 4.88 -6.49
CA LEU A 261 8.56 5.77 -7.62
C LEU A 261 8.87 5.00 -8.92
N PRO A 262 8.40 5.49 -10.09
CA PRO A 262 8.57 4.77 -11.36
C PRO A 262 10.02 4.36 -11.68
N GLU A 263 11.01 5.20 -11.32
CA GLU A 263 12.43 4.98 -11.66
C GLU A 263 13.33 4.75 -10.43
N ALA A 264 12.79 4.86 -9.22
CA ALA A 264 13.59 4.73 -8.00
C ALA A 264 12.78 4.26 -6.81
N VAL A 265 13.50 3.80 -5.80
CA VAL A 265 13.03 3.71 -4.43
C VAL A 265 13.64 4.84 -3.64
N VAL A 266 12.79 5.57 -2.93
CA VAL A 266 13.21 6.63 -2.03
C VAL A 266 12.92 6.19 -0.62
N MET A 267 13.90 6.32 0.26
CA MET A 267 13.80 5.97 1.66
C MET A 267 14.16 7.18 2.51
N LYS A 268 13.33 7.47 3.51
CA LYS A 268 13.66 8.35 4.61
C LYS A 268 13.92 7.49 5.83
N SER A 269 15.14 7.55 6.37
CA SER A 269 15.49 6.88 7.62
C SER A 269 16.33 7.77 8.51
N SER A 270 15.97 7.86 9.78
CA SER A 270 16.67 8.70 10.78
C SER A 270 16.86 10.16 10.32
N GLY A 271 15.91 10.68 9.54
CA GLY A 271 15.93 12.04 9.00
C GLY A 271 16.72 12.22 7.69
N GLU A 272 17.46 11.21 7.22
CA GLU A 272 18.14 11.24 5.93
C GLU A 272 17.25 10.69 4.81
N VAL A 273 17.26 11.35 3.65
CA VAL A 273 16.57 10.89 2.43
C VAL A 273 17.61 10.32 1.47
N LYS A 274 17.42 9.07 1.04
CA LYS A 274 18.28 8.37 0.09
C LYS A 274 17.43 7.79 -1.04
N ALA A 275 17.95 7.86 -2.26
CA ALA A 275 17.36 7.22 -3.43
C ALA A 275 18.25 6.06 -3.88
N THR A 276 17.64 4.97 -4.31
CA THR A 276 18.30 3.78 -4.86
C THR A 276 17.36 3.09 -5.86
N SER A 277 17.79 2.01 -6.51
CA SER A 277 16.88 1.20 -7.33
C SER A 277 16.20 0.10 -6.50
N MET A 278 14.99 -0.34 -6.93
CA MET A 278 14.32 -1.49 -6.28
C MET A 278 15.23 -2.73 -6.26
N LYS A 279 15.95 -2.96 -7.36
CA LYS A 279 16.88 -4.08 -7.52
C LYS A 279 18.03 -4.00 -6.51
N ASP A 280 18.68 -2.84 -6.41
CA ASP A 280 19.86 -2.70 -5.55
C ASP A 280 19.48 -2.78 -4.07
N LEU A 281 18.31 -2.24 -3.71
CA LEU A 281 17.83 -2.34 -2.34
C LEU A 281 17.47 -3.77 -1.94
N VAL A 282 16.71 -4.49 -2.79
CA VAL A 282 16.38 -5.90 -2.53
C VAL A 282 17.65 -6.75 -2.47
N ALA A 283 18.63 -6.49 -3.34
CA ALA A 283 19.91 -7.18 -3.32
C ALA A 283 20.69 -6.91 -2.01
N SER A 284 20.78 -5.65 -1.57
CA SER A 284 21.45 -5.27 -0.32
C SER A 284 20.83 -5.97 0.88
N LEU A 285 19.51 -5.88 1.02
CA LEU A 285 18.79 -6.47 2.15
C LEU A 285 18.86 -8.00 2.16
N ARG A 286 18.88 -8.64 0.99
CA ARG A 286 19.13 -10.09 0.91
C ARG A 286 20.52 -10.45 1.42
N THR A 287 21.53 -9.66 1.09
CA THR A 287 22.89 -9.87 1.59
C THR A 287 22.96 -9.68 3.10
N GLU A 288 22.28 -8.66 3.65
CA GLU A 288 22.20 -8.41 5.09
C GLU A 288 21.51 -9.57 5.82
N VAL A 289 20.33 -10.00 5.37
CA VAL A 289 19.60 -11.14 5.95
C VAL A 289 20.40 -12.46 5.83
N GLN A 290 21.12 -12.66 4.73
CA GLN A 290 22.01 -13.82 4.58
C GLN A 290 23.16 -13.81 5.61
N ALA A 291 23.70 -12.63 5.93
CA ALA A 291 24.71 -12.48 6.96
C ALA A 291 24.13 -12.76 8.36
N GLU A 292 22.95 -12.21 8.68
CA GLU A 292 22.24 -12.49 9.94
C GLU A 292 22.01 -13.99 10.16
N LEU A 293 21.60 -14.69 9.09
CA LEU A 293 21.36 -16.13 9.08
C LEU A 293 22.64 -16.91 9.41
N GLU A 294 23.76 -16.54 8.80
CA GLU A 294 25.06 -17.18 9.01
C GLU A 294 25.61 -16.91 10.41
N ASP A 295 25.51 -15.67 10.89
CA ASP A 295 25.88 -15.30 12.26
C ASP A 295 25.06 -16.11 13.28
N CYS A 296 23.75 -16.26 13.05
CA CYS A 296 22.89 -17.07 13.93
C CYS A 296 23.26 -18.56 13.90
N ARG A 297 23.65 -19.11 12.74
CA ARG A 297 24.13 -20.50 12.63
C ARG A 297 25.40 -20.71 13.45
N GLN A 298 26.36 -19.80 13.35
CA GLN A 298 27.61 -19.89 14.12
C GLN A 298 27.35 -19.78 15.63
N LEU A 299 26.46 -18.89 16.05
CA LEU A 299 26.09 -18.73 17.45
C LEU A 299 25.38 -19.96 18.04
N SER A 300 24.60 -20.68 17.23
CA SER A 300 23.77 -21.82 17.64
C SER A 300 24.37 -23.18 17.27
N GLU A 301 25.67 -23.25 17.04
CA GLU A 301 26.35 -24.49 16.65
C GLU A 301 26.11 -25.61 17.68
N GLY A 302 25.63 -26.77 17.19
CA GLY A 302 25.28 -27.92 18.02
C GLY A 302 23.82 -27.94 18.54
N ASP A 303 23.03 -26.90 18.30
CA ASP A 303 21.59 -26.88 18.61
C ASP A 303 20.77 -27.39 17.40
N SER A 304 20.28 -28.64 17.50
CA SER A 304 19.51 -29.25 16.41
C SER A 304 18.16 -28.58 16.13
N VAL A 305 17.56 -27.93 17.13
CA VAL A 305 16.28 -27.24 16.98
C VAL A 305 16.50 -25.94 16.21
N ALA A 306 17.52 -25.17 16.61
CA ALA A 306 17.92 -23.97 15.89
C ALA A 306 18.32 -24.30 14.45
N ALA A 307 19.12 -25.35 14.22
CA ALA A 307 19.52 -25.78 12.88
C ALA A 307 18.31 -26.06 11.97
N THR A 308 17.30 -26.79 12.47
CA THR A 308 16.08 -27.08 11.71
C THR A 308 15.31 -25.80 11.35
N GLY A 309 15.23 -24.84 12.27
CA GLY A 309 14.61 -23.54 12.03
C GLY A 309 15.36 -22.72 10.97
N LEU A 310 16.69 -22.67 11.05
CA LEU A 310 17.53 -21.92 10.12
C LEU A 310 17.53 -22.53 8.71
N ASP A 311 17.41 -23.85 8.57
CA ASP A 311 17.22 -24.53 7.28
C ASP A 311 15.86 -24.19 6.62
N ALA A 312 14.82 -24.00 7.42
CA ALA A 312 13.52 -23.55 6.93
C ALA A 312 13.59 -22.09 6.45
N VAL A 313 14.31 -21.24 7.19
CA VAL A 313 14.58 -19.85 6.82
C VAL A 313 15.36 -19.77 5.50
N ASP A 314 16.39 -20.60 5.31
CA ASP A 314 17.21 -20.64 4.10
C ASP A 314 16.35 -20.89 2.84
N LYS A 315 15.42 -21.85 2.92
CA LYS A 315 14.46 -22.14 1.85
C LYS A 315 13.53 -20.97 1.54
N GLU A 316 13.09 -20.25 2.56
CA GLU A 316 12.24 -19.06 2.39
C GLU A 316 13.02 -17.91 1.73
N LEU A 317 14.26 -17.67 2.17
CA LEU A 317 15.15 -16.67 1.59
C LEU A 317 15.51 -16.97 0.13
N ALA A 318 15.70 -18.25 -0.21
CA ALA A 318 15.92 -18.68 -1.60
C ALA A 318 14.70 -18.39 -2.51
N GLY A 319 13.49 -18.36 -1.94
CA GLY A 319 12.24 -18.03 -2.64
C GLY A 319 12.05 -16.53 -2.89
N VAL A 320 12.76 -15.65 -2.18
CA VAL A 320 12.72 -14.20 -2.45
C VAL A 320 13.43 -13.96 -3.80
N PRO A 321 12.83 -13.24 -4.76
CA PRO A 321 13.48 -12.97 -6.05
C PRO A 321 14.61 -11.94 -5.89
N ALA A 322 15.70 -12.10 -6.66
CA ALA A 322 16.83 -11.16 -6.62
C ALA A 322 16.56 -9.88 -7.42
N GLN A 323 15.57 -9.95 -8.31
CA GLN A 323 15.11 -8.87 -9.13
C GLN A 323 13.60 -8.78 -9.00
N VAL A 324 13.10 -7.57 -8.79
CA VAL A 324 11.68 -7.27 -8.72
C VAL A 324 11.36 -6.34 -9.89
N ALA A 325 10.33 -6.70 -10.66
CA ALA A 325 9.99 -6.01 -11.89
C ALA A 325 9.03 -4.83 -11.67
N ASP A 326 8.30 -4.83 -10.56
CA ASP A 326 7.27 -3.84 -10.24
C ASP A 326 7.19 -3.58 -8.73
N ALA A 327 6.41 -2.57 -8.36
CA ALA A 327 6.21 -2.17 -6.97
C ALA A 327 5.59 -3.30 -6.12
N VAL A 328 4.74 -4.17 -6.69
CA VAL A 328 4.10 -5.29 -5.97
C VAL A 328 5.13 -6.33 -5.58
N GLY A 329 5.94 -6.78 -6.55
CA GLY A 329 7.04 -7.73 -6.33
C GLY A 329 8.07 -7.16 -5.36
N PHE A 330 8.34 -5.86 -5.45
CA PHE A 330 9.17 -5.16 -4.48
C PHE A 330 8.55 -5.21 -3.07
N GLN A 331 7.28 -4.83 -2.88
CA GLN A 331 6.60 -4.93 -1.58
C GLN A 331 6.61 -6.34 -0.99
N LEU A 332 6.32 -7.34 -1.82
CA LEU A 332 6.36 -8.75 -1.45
C LEU A 332 7.74 -9.17 -0.96
N ALA A 333 8.79 -8.79 -1.70
CA ALA A 333 10.17 -9.08 -1.32
C ALA A 333 10.53 -8.42 0.02
N MET A 334 10.24 -7.13 0.17
CA MET A 334 10.52 -6.38 1.41
C MET A 334 9.78 -7.00 2.61
N GLY A 335 8.49 -7.29 2.47
CA GLY A 335 7.70 -7.90 3.54
C GLY A 335 8.13 -9.33 3.88
N THR A 336 8.63 -10.09 2.90
CA THR A 336 9.16 -11.44 3.15
C THR A 336 10.52 -11.38 3.85
N LEU A 337 11.41 -10.47 3.43
CA LEU A 337 12.71 -10.28 4.07
C LEU A 337 12.58 -9.84 5.53
N ALA A 338 11.67 -8.90 5.82
CA ALA A 338 11.38 -8.49 7.20
C ALA A 338 10.88 -9.66 8.08
N LYS A 339 9.99 -10.51 7.53
CA LYS A 339 9.52 -11.72 8.24
C LYS A 339 10.65 -12.72 8.47
N ILE A 340 11.53 -12.91 7.51
CA ILE A 340 12.68 -13.79 7.64
C ILE A 340 13.61 -13.29 8.75
N SER A 341 13.97 -12.01 8.75
CA SER A 341 14.82 -11.41 9.79
C SER A 341 14.22 -11.59 11.19
N SER A 342 12.91 -11.34 11.34
CA SER A 342 12.20 -11.61 12.61
C SER A 342 12.28 -13.07 13.05
N LYS A 343 12.18 -14.04 12.13
CA LYS A 343 12.32 -15.47 12.46
C LYS A 343 13.73 -15.82 12.89
N ILE A 344 14.76 -15.23 12.27
CA ILE A 344 16.16 -15.44 12.67
C ILE A 344 16.36 -14.95 14.10
N GLU A 345 15.84 -13.77 14.45
CA GLU A 345 15.91 -13.23 15.81
C GLU A 345 15.16 -14.11 16.83
N ASP A 346 13.97 -14.62 16.50
CA ASP A 346 13.23 -15.54 17.37
C ASP A 346 14.04 -16.82 17.66
N ILE A 347 14.69 -17.38 16.64
CA ILE A 347 15.57 -18.56 16.78
C ILE A 347 16.77 -18.21 17.67
N ARG A 348 17.44 -17.09 17.38
CA ARG A 348 18.59 -16.61 18.16
C ARG A 348 18.24 -16.44 19.63
N TYR A 349 17.13 -15.76 19.91
CA TYR A 349 16.65 -15.50 21.25
C TYR A 349 16.28 -16.79 22.00
N THR A 350 15.58 -17.72 21.32
CA THR A 350 15.22 -19.03 21.89
C THR A 350 16.45 -19.85 22.25
N HIS A 351 17.45 -19.86 21.37
CA HIS A 351 18.73 -20.53 21.63
C HIS A 351 19.44 -19.92 22.86
N MET A 352 19.57 -18.59 22.90
CA MET A 352 20.19 -17.88 24.01
C MET A 352 19.51 -18.15 25.36
N LEU A 353 18.18 -18.14 25.40
CA LEU A 353 17.42 -18.49 26.61
C LEU A 353 17.66 -19.93 27.06
N THR A 354 17.68 -20.87 26.12
CA THR A 354 17.90 -22.29 26.42
C THR A 354 19.31 -22.52 26.97
N ALA A 355 20.31 -21.89 26.38
CA ALA A 355 21.69 -21.93 26.86
C ALA A 355 21.84 -21.34 28.28
N LEU A 356 21.16 -20.22 28.56
CA LEU A 356 21.13 -19.61 29.89
C LEU A 356 20.49 -20.52 30.94
N LEU A 357 19.35 -21.16 30.62
CA LEU A 357 18.66 -22.08 31.52
C LEU A 357 19.45 -23.37 31.78
N ALA A 358 20.24 -23.84 30.80
CA ALA A 358 21.10 -25.01 30.98
C ALA A 358 22.36 -24.73 31.82
N ALA A 359 22.74 -23.45 31.96
CA ALA A 359 23.92 -23.01 32.71
C ALA A 359 23.64 -22.67 34.18
N GLY A 360 22.38 -22.54 34.58
CA GLY A 360 21.93 -22.30 35.96
C GLY A 360 21.50 -23.58 36.66
#